data_AF-A0A929DJS7-F1
#
_entry.id   AF-A0A929DJS7-F1
#
_cell.length_a   1.000
_cell.length_b   1.000
_cell.length_c   1.000
_cell.angle_alpha   90.00
_cell.angle_beta   90.00
_cell.angle_gamma   90.00
#
_symmetry.space_group_name_H-M   'P 1'
#
loop_
_entity.id
_entity.type
_entity.pdbx_description
1 polymer ?
#
loop_
_entity_poly.entity_id
_entity_poly.type
_entity_poly.pdbx_seq_one_letter_code
_entity_poly.pdbx_strand_id
1 'polypeptide(L)'
;MNISEMITLVRRDLKDETTPYQWSDDELSRHINHALGELSERVPLPAKATLPTVSGSREVDISSLSNRVMVQAVEYPVDESPARYQRFSIWGDALTIISGPEPNGSDCYVYYGTLHTIDANGSTVPDKYEDLVATGACGYAAISWAAFSINKVNIGGKMTADEYRAWGNERLVIFRERLKQLGRRQRLRTQQLFTE
;
A
#
# COMPACT_ATOMS: atom_id res chain seq x y z
N MET A 1 14.78 -0.06 7.93
CA MET A 1 14.07 1.18 7.62
C MET A 1 12.95 1.41 8.64
N ASN A 2 13.09 2.44 9.47
CA ASN A 2 12.02 3.02 10.29
C ASN A 2 11.63 4.42 9.76
N ILE A 3 10.63 5.05 10.37
CA ILE A 3 10.12 6.36 9.90
C ILE A 3 11.19 7.48 9.96
N SER A 4 12.05 7.49 10.97
CA SER A 4 13.11 8.50 11.12
C SER A 4 14.20 8.35 10.05
N GLU A 5 14.58 7.10 9.75
CA GLU A 5 15.50 6.77 8.66
C GLU A 5 14.90 7.18 7.30
N MET A 6 13.61 6.92 7.07
CA MET A 6 12.92 7.30 5.84
C MET A 6 12.83 8.82 5.69
N ILE A 7 12.52 9.55 6.77
CA ILE A 7 12.56 11.02 6.78
C ILE A 7 13.95 11.52 6.40
N THR A 8 15.00 10.91 6.96
CA THR A 8 16.39 11.27 6.65
C THR A 8 16.73 11.07 5.16
N LEU A 9 16.24 9.97 4.55
CA LEU A 9 16.38 9.75 3.11
C LEU A 9 15.66 10.83 2.28
N VAL A 10 14.40 11.12 2.62
CA VAL A 10 13.61 12.15 1.94
C VAL A 10 14.26 13.52 2.06
N ARG A 11 14.79 13.87 3.25
CA ARG A 11 15.55 15.11 3.47
C ARG A 11 16.77 15.21 2.55
N ARG A 12 17.54 14.13 2.42
CA ARG A 12 18.71 14.08 1.53
C ARG A 12 18.37 14.30 0.06
N ASP A 13 17.26 13.73 -0.38
CA ASP A 13 16.75 13.88 -1.75
C ASP A 13 16.20 15.29 -2.01
N LEU A 14 15.59 15.91 -1.00
CA LEU A 14 15.11 17.30 -1.01
C LEU A 14 16.21 18.34 -0.78
N LYS A 15 17.43 17.92 -0.40
CA LYS A 15 18.53 18.79 0.05
C LYS A 15 18.19 19.64 1.28
N ASP A 16 17.36 19.10 2.17
CA ASP A 16 16.96 19.69 3.45
C ASP A 16 17.66 19.02 4.65
N GLU A 17 19.00 19.01 4.61
CA GLU A 17 19.84 18.29 5.57
C GLU A 17 20.37 19.18 6.71
N THR A 18 20.19 20.50 6.60
CA THR A 18 20.74 21.48 7.55
C THR A 18 19.66 22.29 8.23
N THR A 19 19.84 22.58 9.52
CA THR A 19 18.92 23.41 10.28
C THR A 19 19.09 24.92 9.96
N PRO A 20 18.01 25.73 9.99
CA PRO A 20 16.62 25.32 10.20
C PRO A 20 16.07 24.56 8.97
N TYR A 21 15.37 23.46 9.24
CA TYR A 21 14.78 22.64 8.18
C TYR A 21 13.65 23.37 7.47
N GLN A 22 13.57 23.17 6.16
CA GLN A 22 12.50 23.70 5.31
C GLN A 22 11.19 22.93 5.51
N TRP A 23 11.26 21.61 5.65
CA TRP A 23 10.10 20.76 5.94
C TRP A 23 10.14 20.26 7.38
N SER A 24 8.97 20.20 8.03
CA SER A 24 8.83 19.56 9.35
C SER A 24 8.79 18.03 9.22
N ASP A 25 9.18 17.32 10.29
CA ASP A 25 9.12 15.86 10.31
C ASP A 25 7.68 15.34 10.17
N ASP A 26 6.69 16.05 10.72
CA ASP A 26 5.27 15.70 10.58
C ASP A 26 4.78 15.84 9.13
N GLU A 27 5.22 16.89 8.43
CA GLU A 27 4.89 17.09 7.01
C GLU A 27 5.50 15.98 6.14
N LEU A 28 6.77 15.66 6.36
CA LEU A 28 7.44 14.57 5.65
C LEU A 28 6.79 13.22 5.96
N SER A 29 6.44 12.95 7.23
CA SER A 29 5.73 11.73 7.63
C SER A 29 4.39 11.58 6.92
N ARG A 30 3.62 12.67 6.78
CA ARG A 30 2.37 12.68 6.02
C ARG A 30 2.60 12.31 4.55
N HIS A 31 3.62 12.88 3.91
CA HIS A 31 3.92 12.62 2.50
C HIS A 31 4.45 11.19 2.27
N ILE A 32 5.26 10.67 3.20
CA ILE A 32 5.69 9.27 3.22
C ILE A 32 4.48 8.34 3.31
N ASN A 33 3.56 8.59 4.24
CA ASN A 33 2.35 7.79 4.40
C ASN A 33 1.44 7.83 3.16
N HIS A 34 1.38 8.97 2.46
CA HIS A 34 0.62 9.07 1.21
C HIS A 34 1.23 8.20 0.09
N ALA A 35 2.55 8.30 -0.12
CA ALA A 35 3.25 7.44 -1.09
C ALA A 35 3.17 5.95 -0.71
N LEU A 36 3.24 5.64 0.58
CA LEU A 36 3.09 4.28 1.11
C LEU A 36 1.70 3.69 0.84
N GLY A 37 0.64 4.50 0.96
CA GLY A 37 -0.72 4.12 0.61
C GLY A 37 -0.84 3.73 -0.87
N GLU A 38 -0.35 4.57 -1.77
CA GLU A 38 -0.35 4.28 -3.22
C GLU A 38 0.47 3.03 -3.57
N LEU A 39 1.61 2.81 -2.89
CA LEU A 39 2.38 1.57 -3.06
C LEU A 39 1.56 0.37 -2.64
N SER A 40 0.92 0.44 -1.47
CA SER A 40 0.14 -0.65 -0.89
C SER A 40 -1.07 -1.03 -1.74
N GLU A 41 -1.71 -0.07 -2.41
CA GLU A 41 -2.79 -0.36 -3.36
C GLU A 41 -2.32 -1.19 -4.56
N ARG A 42 -1.05 -1.09 -4.95
CA ARG A 42 -0.48 -1.80 -6.11
C ARG A 42 0.25 -3.07 -5.73
N VAL A 43 0.81 -3.10 -4.53
CA VAL A 43 1.66 -4.15 -3.98
C VAL A 43 1.26 -4.29 -2.51
N PRO A 44 0.09 -4.87 -2.21
CA PRO A 44 -0.35 -4.98 -0.83
C PRO A 44 0.44 -6.04 -0.08
N LEU A 45 0.56 -5.86 1.23
CA LEU A 45 1.19 -6.82 2.13
C LEU A 45 0.31 -8.09 2.22
N PRO A 46 0.81 -9.28 1.84
CA PRO A 46 0.03 -10.51 1.97
C PRO A 46 -0.25 -10.84 3.44
N ALA A 47 -1.51 -11.09 3.75
CA ALA A 47 -1.98 -11.48 5.07
C ALA A 47 -2.98 -12.64 4.97
N LYS A 48 -3.10 -13.40 6.06
CA LYS A 48 -4.07 -14.49 6.20
C LYS A 48 -4.89 -14.26 7.46
N ALA A 49 -6.21 -14.41 7.36
CA ALA A 49 -7.11 -14.43 8.49
C ALA A 49 -7.89 -15.74 8.52
N THR A 50 -8.15 -16.21 9.73
CA THR A 50 -9.05 -17.32 10.00
C THR A 50 -10.37 -16.73 10.47
N LEU A 51 -11.45 -17.01 9.73
CA LEU A 51 -12.77 -16.48 10.03
C LEU A 51 -13.79 -17.62 10.14
N PRO A 52 -14.66 -17.59 11.16
CA PRO A 52 -15.69 -18.61 11.31
C PRO A 52 -16.75 -18.46 10.23
N THR A 53 -17.17 -19.57 9.64
CA THR A 53 -18.39 -19.59 8.82
C THR A 53 -19.63 -19.75 9.70
N VAL A 54 -20.82 -19.55 9.14
CA VAL A 54 -22.09 -19.80 9.81
C VAL A 54 -22.82 -20.94 9.10
N SER A 55 -23.28 -21.93 9.87
CA SER A 55 -23.99 -23.08 9.31
C SER A 55 -25.24 -22.63 8.54
N GLY A 56 -25.37 -23.08 7.29
CA GLY A 56 -26.49 -22.70 6.41
C GLY A 56 -26.40 -21.30 5.80
N SER A 57 -25.30 -20.57 6.05
CA SER A 57 -25.05 -19.26 5.45
C SER A 57 -23.78 -19.31 4.60
N ARG A 58 -23.85 -18.73 3.40
CA ARG A 58 -22.67 -18.56 2.53
C ARG A 58 -21.94 -17.24 2.78
N GLU A 59 -22.43 -16.41 3.70
CA GLU A 59 -21.86 -15.12 4.02
C GLU A 59 -20.86 -15.22 5.18
N VAL A 60 -19.72 -14.55 5.01
CA VAL A 60 -18.63 -14.43 5.97
C VAL A 60 -18.36 -12.95 6.17
N ASP A 61 -18.43 -12.49 7.43
CA ASP A 61 -18.10 -11.12 7.79
C ASP A 61 -16.57 -10.91 7.78
N ILE A 62 -16.12 -9.96 6.97
CA ILE A 62 -14.71 -9.58 6.83
C ILE A 62 -14.41 -8.20 7.41
N SER A 63 -15.32 -7.62 8.21
CA SER A 63 -15.16 -6.32 8.87
C SER A 63 -13.97 -6.26 9.84
N SER A 64 -13.57 -7.42 10.39
CA SER A 64 -12.41 -7.55 11.28
C SER A 64 -11.06 -7.41 10.57
N LEU A 65 -11.03 -7.46 9.23
CA LEU A 65 -9.81 -7.33 8.44
C LEU A 65 -9.38 -5.86 8.37
N SER A 66 -8.39 -5.49 9.18
CA SER A 66 -7.87 -4.13 9.23
C SER A 66 -7.07 -3.75 7.97
N ASN A 67 -7.24 -2.50 7.54
CA ASN A 67 -6.53 -1.92 6.39
C ASN A 67 -6.59 -2.78 5.11
N ARG A 68 -7.71 -3.49 4.92
CA ARG A 68 -7.93 -4.41 3.80
C ARG A 68 -7.91 -3.65 2.47
N VAL A 69 -6.96 -4.00 1.60
CA VAL A 69 -6.86 -3.47 0.23
C VAL A 69 -7.67 -4.35 -0.73
N MET A 70 -7.52 -5.66 -0.62
CA MET A 70 -8.23 -6.62 -1.47
C MET A 70 -8.26 -8.00 -0.84
N VAL A 71 -9.22 -8.84 -1.21
CA VAL A 71 -9.18 -10.29 -0.96
C VAL A 71 -8.66 -10.98 -2.20
N GLN A 72 -7.68 -11.86 -2.03
CA GLN A 72 -7.03 -12.58 -3.11
C GLN A 72 -7.61 -13.99 -3.29
N ALA A 73 -7.90 -14.69 -2.19
CA ALA A 73 -8.46 -16.04 -2.23
C ALA A 73 -9.21 -16.37 -0.93
N VAL A 74 -10.13 -17.32 -1.03
CA VAL A 74 -10.84 -17.90 0.10
C VAL A 74 -10.68 -19.41 0.02
N GLU A 75 -10.16 -20.03 1.07
CA GLU A 75 -10.02 -21.47 1.19
C GLU A 75 -11.08 -22.02 2.13
N TYR A 76 -11.87 -22.95 1.61
CA TYR A 76 -12.92 -23.63 2.36
C TYR A 76 -13.30 -24.94 1.63
N PRO A 77 -13.27 -26.13 2.28
CA PRO A 77 -12.73 -26.39 3.61
C PRO A 77 -11.23 -26.09 3.71
N VAL A 78 -10.75 -25.80 4.92
CA VAL A 78 -9.35 -25.45 5.19
C VAL A 78 -8.46 -26.68 5.34
N ASP A 79 -7.16 -26.51 5.05
CA ASP A 79 -6.09 -27.48 5.29
C ASP A 79 -6.23 -28.79 4.49
N GLU A 80 -6.98 -28.76 3.39
CA GLU A 80 -7.02 -29.86 2.43
C GLU A 80 -5.76 -29.90 1.55
N SER A 81 -5.37 -31.10 1.10
CA SER A 81 -4.28 -31.29 0.13
C SER A 81 -4.82 -32.01 -1.12
N PRO A 82 -4.94 -31.32 -2.27
CA PRO A 82 -4.59 -29.92 -2.53
C PRO A 82 -5.59 -28.92 -1.91
N ALA A 83 -5.10 -27.70 -1.61
CA ALA A 83 -5.91 -26.62 -1.05
C ALA A 83 -7.09 -26.26 -1.96
N ARG A 84 -8.27 -26.06 -1.36
CA ARG A 84 -9.50 -25.80 -2.10
C ARG A 84 -9.91 -24.33 -2.03
N TYR A 85 -9.51 -23.59 -3.05
CA TYR A 85 -9.92 -22.20 -3.21
C TYR A 85 -11.32 -22.09 -3.82
N GLN A 86 -12.22 -21.41 -3.12
CA GLN A 86 -13.59 -21.19 -3.55
C GLN A 86 -13.72 -19.89 -4.33
N ARG A 87 -14.67 -19.87 -5.27
CA ARG A 87 -15.17 -18.65 -5.90
C ARG A 87 -15.96 -17.86 -4.87
N PHE A 88 -15.76 -16.55 -4.84
CA PHE A 88 -16.42 -15.67 -3.90
C PHE A 88 -16.84 -14.37 -4.59
N SER A 89 -17.80 -13.67 -3.98
CA SER A 89 -18.14 -12.27 -4.27
C SER A 89 -17.98 -11.44 -3.00
N ILE A 90 -17.73 -10.14 -3.15
CA ILE A 90 -17.59 -9.21 -2.04
C ILE A 90 -18.52 -8.02 -2.26
N TRP A 91 -19.22 -7.64 -1.21
CA TRP A 91 -19.99 -6.41 -1.13
C TRP A 91 -19.74 -5.74 0.22
N GLY A 92 -18.98 -4.63 0.23
CA GLY A 92 -18.55 -4.00 1.47
C GLY A 92 -17.73 -4.96 2.34
N ASP A 93 -18.24 -5.26 3.53
CA ASP A 93 -17.65 -6.21 4.48
C ASP A 93 -18.31 -7.59 4.48
N ALA A 94 -19.22 -7.85 3.55
CA ALA A 94 -19.81 -9.17 3.35
C ALA A 94 -19.08 -9.91 2.22
N LEU A 95 -18.49 -11.06 2.56
CA LEU A 95 -17.92 -12.00 1.60
C LEU A 95 -18.87 -13.18 1.43
N THR A 96 -19.24 -13.52 0.19
CA THR A 96 -20.12 -14.66 -0.09
C THR A 96 -19.34 -15.77 -0.79
N ILE A 97 -19.32 -16.97 -0.22
CA ILE A 97 -18.73 -18.18 -0.82
C ILE A 97 -19.72 -18.79 -1.82
N ILE A 98 -19.41 -18.68 -3.11
CA ILE A 98 -20.32 -19.06 -4.21
C ILE A 98 -20.18 -20.55 -4.56
N SER A 99 -18.97 -21.12 -4.48
CA SER A 99 -18.71 -22.52 -4.84
C SER A 99 -18.43 -23.39 -3.62
N GLY A 100 -18.39 -24.70 -3.84
CA GLY A 100 -18.00 -25.66 -2.80
C GLY A 100 -19.14 -26.06 -1.85
N PRO A 101 -18.81 -26.85 -0.82
CA PRO A 101 -19.79 -27.34 0.15
C PRO A 101 -20.44 -26.19 0.89
N GLU A 102 -21.66 -26.43 1.37
CA GLU A 102 -22.36 -25.47 2.21
C GLU A 102 -21.57 -25.24 3.51
N PRO A 103 -21.37 -23.98 3.94
CA PRO A 103 -20.70 -23.72 5.20
C PRO A 103 -21.45 -24.34 6.36
N ASN A 104 -20.72 -25.01 7.25
CA ASN A 104 -21.27 -25.80 8.35
C ASN A 104 -20.94 -25.22 9.73
N GLY A 105 -20.30 -24.04 9.78
CA GLY A 105 -19.81 -23.42 11.01
C GLY A 105 -18.31 -23.60 11.25
N SER A 106 -17.60 -24.36 10.42
CA SER A 106 -16.13 -24.46 10.50
C SER A 106 -15.44 -23.21 9.98
N ASP A 107 -14.14 -23.09 10.27
CA ASP A 107 -13.34 -21.96 9.84
C ASP A 107 -13.09 -21.97 8.33
N CYS A 108 -12.93 -20.78 7.77
CA CYS A 108 -12.39 -20.55 6.44
C CYS A 108 -11.11 -19.70 6.53
N TYR A 109 -10.20 -19.87 5.58
CA TYR A 109 -9.06 -18.96 5.45
C TYR A 109 -9.32 -17.92 4.38
N VAL A 110 -9.15 -16.65 4.75
CA VAL A 110 -9.20 -15.52 3.82
C VAL A 110 -7.79 -15.01 3.62
N TYR A 111 -7.31 -15.11 2.38
CA TYR A 111 -6.04 -14.55 1.94
C TYR A 111 -6.31 -13.17 1.37
N TYR A 112 -5.72 -12.15 1.97
CA TYR A 112 -5.99 -10.76 1.62
C TYR A 112 -4.70 -9.93 1.58
N GLY A 113 -4.80 -8.78 0.93
CA GLY A 113 -3.78 -7.75 0.95
C GLY A 113 -4.15 -6.68 1.98
N THR A 114 -3.19 -6.27 2.82
CA THR A 114 -3.33 -5.14 3.75
C THR A 114 -2.33 -4.02 3.42
N LEU A 115 -2.54 -2.84 3.99
CA LEU A 115 -1.63 -1.71 3.83
C LEU A 115 -0.26 -1.99 4.46
N HIS A 116 0.80 -1.54 3.80
CA HIS A 116 2.11 -1.48 4.41
C HIS A 116 2.16 -0.35 5.45
N THR A 117 2.98 -0.56 6.47
CA THR A 117 3.28 0.41 7.52
C THR A 117 4.79 0.69 7.58
N ILE A 118 5.12 1.95 7.89
CA ILE A 118 6.44 2.41 8.31
C ILE A 118 6.22 3.20 9.59
N ASP A 119 6.77 2.72 10.70
CA ASP A 119 6.63 3.34 12.02
C ASP A 119 8.00 3.46 12.72
N ALA A 120 7.98 3.77 14.01
CA ALA A 120 9.21 3.88 14.80
C ALA A 120 9.93 2.54 15.00
N ASN A 121 9.21 1.42 14.92
CA ASN A 121 9.73 0.08 15.15
C ASN A 121 10.26 -0.57 13.87
N GLY A 122 9.80 -0.13 12.70
CA GLY A 122 10.34 -0.59 11.43
C GLY A 122 9.42 -0.36 10.23
N SER A 123 9.59 -1.20 9.22
CA SER A 123 8.87 -1.15 7.95
C SER A 123 8.44 -2.54 7.54
N THR A 124 7.24 -2.65 7.00
CA THR A 124 6.75 -3.86 6.32
C THR A 124 6.98 -3.81 4.80
N VAL A 125 7.50 -2.69 4.30
CA VAL A 125 7.84 -2.50 2.89
C VAL A 125 9.13 -3.25 2.58
N PRO A 126 9.18 -4.06 1.51
CA PRO A 126 10.43 -4.66 1.05
C PRO A 126 11.48 -3.60 0.67
N ASP A 127 12.73 -3.80 1.09
CA ASP A 127 13.85 -2.86 0.91
C ASP A 127 13.95 -2.27 -0.52
N LYS A 128 13.72 -3.12 -1.53
CA LYS A 128 13.73 -2.74 -2.96
C LYS A 128 12.72 -1.65 -3.36
N TYR A 129 11.74 -1.34 -2.51
CA TYR A 129 10.72 -0.32 -2.76
C TYR A 129 10.86 0.90 -1.85
N GLU A 130 11.84 0.93 -0.93
CA GLU A 130 12.06 2.05 -0.02
C GLU A 130 12.38 3.35 -0.78
N ASP A 131 13.32 3.29 -1.74
CA ASP A 131 13.66 4.42 -2.61
C ASP A 131 12.47 4.92 -3.44
N LEU A 132 11.56 4.00 -3.79
CA LEU A 132 10.36 4.35 -4.55
C LEU A 132 9.38 5.15 -3.67
N VAL A 133 9.20 4.75 -2.41
CA VAL A 133 8.39 5.51 -1.43
C VAL A 133 9.03 6.87 -1.17
N ALA A 134 10.35 6.94 -0.99
CA ALA A 134 11.07 8.20 -0.82
C ALA A 134 10.87 9.14 -2.03
N THR A 135 10.96 8.61 -3.25
CA THR A 135 10.71 9.38 -4.49
C THR A 135 9.30 9.97 -4.53
N GLY A 136 8.29 9.17 -4.18
CA GLY A 136 6.89 9.63 -4.10
C GLY A 136 6.69 10.70 -3.04
N ALA A 137 7.27 10.50 -1.84
CA ALA A 137 7.22 11.45 -0.74
C ALA A 137 7.87 12.79 -1.10
N CYS A 138 9.03 12.78 -1.77
CA CYS A 138 9.69 13.99 -2.27
C CYS A 138 8.81 14.75 -3.26
N GLY A 139 8.15 14.03 -4.18
CA GLY A 139 7.22 14.64 -5.13
C GLY A 139 6.07 15.37 -4.44
N TYR A 140 5.49 14.74 -3.40
CA TYR A 140 4.43 15.36 -2.61
C TYR A 140 4.91 16.56 -1.78
N ALA A 141 6.09 16.45 -1.15
CA ALA A 141 6.69 17.52 -0.37
C ALA A 141 7.00 18.76 -1.23
N ALA A 142 7.49 18.57 -2.46
CA ALA A 142 7.76 19.67 -3.38
C ALA A 142 6.49 20.36 -3.88
N ILE A 143 5.41 19.60 -4.13
CA ILE A 143 4.12 20.20 -4.53
C ILE A 143 3.49 20.96 -3.35
N SER A 144 3.57 20.42 -2.13
CA SER A 144 3.15 21.12 -0.90
C SER A 144 3.91 22.44 -0.76
N TRP A 145 5.23 22.39 -0.92
CA TRP A 145 6.07 23.59 -0.84
C TRP A 145 5.77 24.60 -1.95
N ALA A 146 5.54 24.14 -3.18
CA ALA A 146 5.11 25.00 -4.28
C ALA A 146 3.86 25.79 -3.90
N ALA A 147 2.83 25.12 -3.36
CA ALA A 147 1.60 25.77 -2.91
C ALA A 147 1.85 26.78 -1.78
N PHE A 148 2.70 26.44 -0.81
CA PHE A 148 3.08 27.34 0.28
C PHE A 148 3.85 28.58 -0.21
N SER A 149 4.71 28.40 -1.20
CA SER A 149 5.58 29.46 -1.73
C SER A 149 4.84 30.53 -2.53
N ILE A 150 3.61 30.26 -2.99
CA ILE A 150 2.78 31.21 -3.77
C ILE A 150 2.55 32.52 -3.02
N ASN A 151 2.33 32.46 -1.70
CA ASN A 151 2.03 33.63 -0.87
C ASN A 151 3.28 34.22 -0.18
N LYS A 152 4.48 33.89 -0.67
CA LYS A 152 5.74 34.29 -0.06
C LYS A 152 6.67 35.01 -1.03
N VAL A 153 7.45 35.93 -0.49
CA VAL A 153 8.60 36.50 -1.20
C VAL A 153 9.76 35.52 -1.04
N ASN A 154 10.21 34.94 -2.16
CA ASN A 154 11.32 33.99 -2.20
C ASN A 154 12.55 34.62 -2.87
N ILE A 155 13.74 34.23 -2.44
CA ILE A 155 15.02 34.73 -2.99
C ILE A 155 15.15 34.37 -4.48
N GLY A 156 14.64 33.20 -4.89
CA GLY A 156 14.58 32.77 -6.29
C GLY A 156 13.49 33.46 -7.13
N GLY A 157 12.74 34.40 -6.55
CA GLY A 157 11.70 35.15 -7.24
C GLY A 157 10.44 34.33 -7.53
N LYS A 158 9.68 34.78 -8.53
CA LYS A 158 8.37 34.19 -8.91
C LYS A 158 8.49 32.75 -9.41
N MET A 159 9.64 32.38 -9.99
CA MET A 159 9.83 31.07 -10.63
C MET A 159 9.92 29.91 -9.63
N THR A 160 10.26 30.17 -8.36
CA THR A 160 10.44 29.15 -7.34
C THR A 160 9.21 28.24 -7.18
N ALA A 161 8.00 28.81 -7.16
CA ALA A 161 6.77 28.01 -7.04
C ALA A 161 6.57 27.07 -8.24
N ASP A 162 6.81 27.57 -9.46
CA ASP A 162 6.65 26.81 -10.69
C ASP A 162 7.72 25.71 -10.82
N GLU A 163 8.95 25.98 -10.40
CA GLU A 163 10.06 25.02 -10.41
C GLU A 163 9.84 23.86 -9.44
N TYR A 164 9.44 24.15 -8.19
CA TYR A 164 9.08 23.10 -7.23
C TYR A 164 7.89 22.27 -7.71
N ARG A 165 6.89 22.91 -8.33
CA ARG A 165 5.75 22.19 -8.90
C ARG A 165 6.17 21.28 -10.05
N ALA A 166 7.02 21.77 -10.95
CA ALA A 166 7.53 21.00 -12.08
C ALA A 166 8.34 19.79 -11.59
N TRP A 167 9.32 20.01 -10.72
CA TRP A 167 10.15 18.95 -10.15
C TRP A 167 9.32 17.92 -9.37
N GLY A 168 8.38 18.39 -8.53
CA GLY A 168 7.49 17.50 -7.79
C GLY A 168 6.63 16.62 -8.70
N ASN A 169 6.10 17.19 -9.80
CA ASN A 169 5.36 16.43 -10.80
C ASN A 169 6.24 15.39 -11.52
N GLU A 170 7.47 15.73 -11.89
CA GLU A 170 8.41 14.78 -12.52
C GLU A 170 8.68 13.57 -11.60
N ARG A 171 8.90 13.82 -10.30
CA ARG A 171 9.07 12.75 -9.30
C ARG A 171 7.84 11.87 -9.18
N LEU A 172 6.64 12.47 -9.16
CA LEU A 172 5.39 11.71 -9.09
C LEU A 172 5.09 10.93 -10.39
N VAL A 173 5.51 11.42 -11.55
CA VAL A 173 5.44 10.66 -12.81
C VAL A 173 6.29 9.41 -12.72
N ILE A 174 7.56 9.54 -12.34
CA ILE A 174 8.48 8.40 -12.15
C ILE A 174 7.88 7.40 -11.14
N PHE A 175 7.42 7.89 -10.00
CA PHE A 175 6.80 7.09 -8.95
C PHE A 175 5.62 6.26 -9.50
N ARG A 176 4.65 6.93 -10.14
CA ARG A 176 3.44 6.28 -10.68
C ARG A 176 3.74 5.33 -11.83
N GLU A 177 4.72 5.63 -12.67
CA GLU A 177 5.16 4.70 -13.73
C GLU A 177 5.75 3.43 -13.16
N ARG A 178 6.62 3.54 -12.16
CA ARG A 178 7.18 2.39 -11.44
C ARG A 178 6.08 1.58 -10.77
N LEU A 179 5.12 2.22 -10.09
CA LEU A 179 3.96 1.54 -9.49
C LEU A 179 3.13 0.76 -10.53
N LYS A 180 2.90 1.33 -11.72
CA LYS A 180 2.20 0.65 -12.82
C LYS A 180 2.94 -0.61 -13.28
N GLN A 181 4.27 -0.62 -13.27
CA GLN A 181 5.07 -1.79 -13.63
C GLN A 181 4.97 -2.90 -12.58
N LEU A 182 4.86 -2.55 -11.29
CA LEU A 182 4.80 -3.51 -10.18
C LEU A 182 3.48 -4.27 -10.10
N GLY A 183 2.34 -3.59 -10.26
CA GLY A 183 1.01 -4.21 -10.14
C GLY A 183 0.73 -5.36 -11.13
N ARG A 184 1.55 -5.49 -12.19
CA ARG A 184 1.44 -6.60 -13.16
C ARG A 184 2.02 -7.93 -12.65
N ARG A 185 2.83 -7.92 -11.58
CA ARG A 185 3.67 -9.07 -11.18
C ARG A 185 3.14 -9.87 -9.98
N GLN A 186 2.28 -9.31 -9.12
CA GLN A 186 1.88 -9.93 -7.84
C GLN A 186 0.47 -10.53 -7.81
N ARG A 187 0.01 -11.13 -8.92
CA ARG A 187 -1.22 -11.93 -8.88
C ARG A 187 -0.91 -13.35 -8.41
N LEU A 188 -1.68 -13.88 -7.46
CA LEU A 188 -1.68 -15.32 -7.16
C LEU A 188 -1.92 -16.06 -8.48
N ARG A 189 -0.89 -16.78 -8.93
CA ARG A 189 -0.98 -17.67 -10.09
C ARG A 189 -0.99 -19.08 -9.55
N THR A 190 -2.12 -19.75 -9.65
CA THR A 190 -2.18 -21.21 -9.55
C THR A 190 -1.44 -21.75 -10.78
N GLN A 191 -0.16 -22.09 -10.61
CA GLN A 191 0.58 -22.82 -11.62
C GLN A 191 0.35 -24.30 -11.36
N GLN A 192 -0.42 -24.96 -12.23
CA GLN A 192 -0.60 -26.39 -12.20
C GLN A 192 0.21 -26.97 -13.37
N LEU A 193 1.26 -27.74 -13.05
CA LEU A 193 2.18 -28.29 -14.05
C LEU A 193 1.73 -29.67 -14.58
N PHE A 194 0.72 -30.29 -13.95
CA PHE A 194 0.14 -31.56 -14.36
C PHE A 194 -1.39 -31.51 -14.26
N THR A 195 -2.05 -31.97 -15.32
CA THR A 195 -3.46 -32.37 -15.34
C THR A 195 -3.45 -33.88 -15.54
N GLU A 196 -4.10 -34.62 -14.65
CA GLU A 196 -4.48 -36.02 -14.89
C GLU A 196 -5.75 -36.08 -15.75
#